data_AF-A0A496PUW6-F1
#
_entry.id   AF-A0A496PUW6-F1
#
_cell.length_a   1.000
_cell.length_b   1.000
_cell.length_c   1.000
_cell.angle_alpha   90.00
_cell.angle_beta   90.00
_cell.angle_gamma   90.00
#
_symmetry.space_group_name_H-M   'P 1'
#
loop_
_entity.id
_entity.type
_entity.pdbx_description
1 polymer ?
#
loop_
_entity_poly.entity_id
_entity_poly.type
_entity_poly.pdbx_seq_one_letter_code
_entity_poly.pdbx_strand_id
1 'polypeptide(L)'
;MTESFFQSDSGDKPVDVVPELEQPNFEDQAKTSSKIDGFETEEGRMAAILAYIPFLCFIPLLNMRENKEARFHARQGVMLFLVEFVAALFLIDGIANFVFKVLIVLAAALSVAGIIFAVQGKNYRLPIIGDIADKQKL
;
A
#
# COMPACT_ATOMS: atom_id res chain seq x y z
N MET A 1 -40.42 -83.85 15.31
CA MET A 1 -41.65 -83.51 16.06
C MET A 1 -41.16 -82.98 17.39
N THR A 2 -41.44 -81.76 17.86
CA THR A 2 -42.34 -80.67 17.47
C THR A 2 -41.89 -79.42 18.24
N GLU A 3 -42.18 -78.26 17.65
CA GLU A 3 -42.04 -76.89 18.14
C GLU A 3 -42.56 -76.64 19.57
N SER A 4 -41.95 -75.66 20.25
CA SER A 4 -42.55 -74.86 21.32
C SER A 4 -41.74 -73.56 21.41
N PHE A 5 -42.03 -72.53 20.61
CA PHE A 5 -43.05 -71.51 20.89
C PHE A 5 -42.85 -70.78 22.24
N PHE A 6 -41.68 -70.17 22.42
CA PHE A 6 -41.58 -68.96 23.25
C PHE A 6 -40.59 -67.97 22.64
N GLN A 7 -41.16 -66.89 22.12
CA GLN A 7 -40.49 -65.67 21.69
C GLN A 7 -40.10 -64.87 22.95
N SER A 8 -38.86 -64.38 23.00
CA SER A 8 -38.52 -63.15 23.74
C SER A 8 -37.48 -62.40 22.94
N ASP A 9 -37.93 -61.28 22.40
CA ASP A 9 -37.18 -60.27 21.67
C ASP A 9 -36.19 -59.56 22.60
N SER A 10 -34.92 -59.50 22.19
CA SER A 10 -34.07 -58.35 22.47
C SER A 10 -33.02 -58.23 21.37
N GLY A 11 -33.48 -57.58 20.31
CA GLY A 11 -32.75 -56.84 19.29
C GLY A 11 -31.22 -56.79 19.34
N ASP A 12 -30.67 -57.29 18.25
CA ASP A 12 -29.41 -56.91 17.61
C ASP A 12 -29.04 -55.42 17.82
N LYS A 13 -27.88 -55.19 18.43
CA LYS A 13 -27.01 -54.07 18.05
C LYS A 13 -25.58 -54.58 17.97
N PRO A 14 -24.92 -54.50 16.80
CA PRO A 14 -23.50 -54.76 16.72
C PRO A 14 -22.75 -53.70 17.52
N VAL A 15 -21.80 -54.14 18.33
CA VAL A 15 -20.87 -53.28 19.07
C VAL A 15 -20.12 -52.45 18.04
N ASP A 16 -20.40 -51.14 18.03
CA ASP A 16 -19.83 -50.18 17.11
C ASP A 16 -18.29 -50.30 17.12
N VAL A 17 -17.73 -50.76 16.00
CA VAL A 17 -16.30 -50.62 15.71
C VAL A 17 -16.07 -49.13 15.54
N VAL A 18 -15.63 -48.47 16.62
CA VAL A 18 -15.23 -47.07 16.59
C VAL A 18 -14.10 -46.98 15.56
N PRO A 19 -14.27 -46.23 14.44
CA PRO A 19 -13.18 -45.99 13.53
C PRO A 19 -12.08 -45.25 14.30
N GLU A 20 -10.85 -45.78 14.28
CA GLU A 20 -9.67 -45.05 14.75
C GLU A 20 -9.64 -43.73 13.96
N LEU A 21 -10.02 -42.63 14.62
CA LEU A 21 -10.02 -41.31 14.01
C LEU A 21 -8.55 -40.97 13.75
N GLU A 22 -8.19 -40.94 12.48
CA GLU A 22 -6.88 -40.50 12.00
C GLU A 22 -6.62 -39.12 12.61
N GLN A 23 -5.81 -39.06 13.67
CA GLN A 23 -5.61 -37.83 14.40
C GLN A 23 -4.94 -36.84 13.44
N PRO A 24 -5.53 -35.65 13.23
CA PRO A 24 -4.92 -34.68 12.34
C PRO A 24 -3.53 -34.39 12.87
N ASN A 25 -2.52 -34.59 12.02
CA ASN A 25 -1.15 -34.26 12.38
C ASN A 25 -1.08 -32.74 12.64
N PHE A 26 -1.09 -32.35 13.91
CA PHE A 26 -1.10 -30.94 14.34
C PHE A 26 0.15 -30.18 13.88
N GLU A 27 1.21 -30.89 13.47
CA GLU A 27 2.40 -30.29 12.86
C GLU A 27 2.14 -29.66 11.49
N ASP A 28 1.13 -30.16 10.76
CA ASP A 28 0.80 -29.68 9.40
C ASP A 28 0.01 -28.35 9.43
N GLN A 29 -0.81 -28.16 10.47
CA GLN A 29 -1.61 -26.95 10.67
C GLN A 29 -0.78 -25.76 11.17
N ALA A 30 0.24 -26.01 12.01
CA ALA A 30 1.17 -24.98 12.47
C ALA A 30 2.06 -24.45 11.34
N LYS A 31 2.36 -25.29 10.35
CA LYS A 31 3.21 -24.95 9.19
C LYS A 31 2.42 -24.32 8.03
N THR A 32 1.10 -24.52 8.00
CA THR A 32 0.22 -24.00 6.94
C THR A 32 -0.30 -22.60 7.26
N SER A 33 -0.53 -22.28 8.54
CA SER A 33 -0.95 -20.93 8.97
C SER A 33 0.10 -19.85 8.67
N SER A 34 1.39 -20.20 8.72
CA SER A 34 2.49 -19.27 8.41
C SER A 34 2.69 -18.97 6.91
N LYS A 35 1.98 -19.67 6.01
CA LYS A 35 2.15 -19.56 4.56
C LYS A 35 1.03 -18.83 3.82
N ILE A 36 -0.01 -18.39 4.54
CA ILE A 36 -1.15 -17.67 3.94
C ILE A 36 -0.94 -16.15 3.92
N ASP A 37 -0.11 -15.61 4.81
CA ASP A 37 0.28 -14.20 4.78
C ASP A 37 1.51 -14.04 3.88
N GLY A 38 1.49 -13.10 2.93
CA GLY A 38 2.60 -12.84 2.01
C GLY A 38 3.88 -12.28 2.64
N PHE A 39 4.08 -12.46 3.96
CA PHE A 39 5.25 -12.06 4.72
C PHE A 39 5.92 -13.28 5.35
N GLU A 40 7.24 -13.41 5.22
CA GLU A 40 7.99 -14.57 5.74
C GLU A 40 8.06 -14.60 7.28
N THR A 41 7.94 -13.45 7.94
CA THR A 41 7.98 -13.34 9.41
C THR A 41 7.05 -12.25 9.95
N GLU A 42 6.58 -12.42 11.19
CA GLU A 42 5.80 -11.38 11.89
C GLU A 42 6.60 -10.09 12.10
N GLU A 43 7.91 -10.20 12.33
CA GLU A 43 8.82 -9.06 12.43
C GLU A 43 8.85 -8.29 11.11
N GLY A 44 8.92 -8.99 9.97
CA GLY A 44 8.84 -8.38 8.63
C GLY A 44 7.53 -7.66 8.38
N ARG A 45 6.41 -8.24 8.84
CA ARG A 45 5.08 -7.61 8.78
C ARG A 45 5.03 -6.33 9.62
N MET A 46 5.52 -6.37 10.86
CA MET A 46 5.54 -5.18 11.73
C MET A 46 6.45 -4.08 11.16
N ALA A 47 7.60 -4.47 10.61
CA ALA A 47 8.52 -3.56 9.91
C ALA A 47 7.86 -2.89 8.69
N ALA A 48 7.10 -3.64 7.92
CA ALA A 48 6.35 -3.13 6.78
C ALA A 48 5.29 -2.11 7.20
N ILE A 49 4.62 -2.32 8.33
CA ILE A 49 3.66 -1.35 8.87
C ILE A 49 4.38 -0.08 9.35
N LEU A 50 5.43 -0.23 10.15
CA LEU A 50 6.23 0.90 10.66
C LEU A 50 6.84 1.73 9.53
N ALA A 51 7.17 1.11 8.41
CA ALA A 51 7.68 1.77 7.23
C ALA A 51 6.78 2.92 6.73
N TYR A 52 5.46 2.83 6.91
CA TYR A 52 4.52 3.84 6.40
C TYR A 52 4.14 4.90 7.44
N ILE A 53 4.65 4.81 8.66
CA ILE A 53 4.41 5.83 9.68
C ILE A 53 5.52 6.90 9.54
N PRO A 54 5.17 8.19 9.42
CA PRO A 54 6.14 9.29 9.32
C PRO A 54 7.20 9.23 10.42
N PHE A 55 8.46 9.51 10.07
CA PHE A 55 9.67 9.36 10.92
C PHE A 55 10.00 7.93 11.37
N LEU A 56 9.00 7.09 11.65
CA LEU A 56 9.20 5.68 12.01
C LEU A 56 9.68 4.85 10.81
N CYS A 57 9.46 5.32 9.58
CA CYS A 57 9.96 4.72 8.36
C CYS A 57 11.48 4.48 8.34
N PHE A 58 12.24 5.26 9.11
CA PHE A 58 13.69 5.11 9.23
C PHE A 58 14.11 3.92 10.09
N ILE A 59 13.26 3.46 11.02
CA ILE A 59 13.57 2.33 11.91
C ILE A 59 13.78 1.03 11.10
N PRO A 60 12.80 0.53 10.30
CA PRO A 60 13.02 -0.67 9.50
C PRO A 60 14.06 -0.44 8.40
N LEU A 61 14.21 0.79 7.89
CA LEU A 61 15.24 1.13 6.90
C LEU A 61 16.66 0.91 7.42
N LEU A 62 16.93 1.31 8.67
CA LEU A 62 18.26 1.26 9.29
C LEU A 62 18.54 -0.08 9.97
N ASN A 63 17.52 -0.68 10.60
CA ASN A 63 17.71 -1.85 11.47
C ASN A 63 17.43 -3.19 10.78
N MET A 64 16.65 -3.23 9.69
CA MET A 64 16.21 -4.49 9.05
C MET A 64 16.78 -4.66 7.64
N ARG A 65 18.10 -4.50 7.52
CA ARG A 65 18.83 -4.47 6.24
C ARG A 65 18.86 -5.82 5.50
N GLU A 66 18.78 -6.92 6.24
CA GLU A 66 18.79 -8.28 5.67
C GLU A 66 17.38 -8.72 5.22
N ASN A 67 16.32 -8.11 5.76
CA ASN A 67 14.96 -8.43 5.37
C ASN A 67 14.56 -7.66 4.09
N LYS A 68 14.40 -8.41 2.99
CA LYS A 68 14.08 -7.85 1.67
C LYS A 68 12.71 -7.15 1.64
N GLU A 69 11.72 -7.69 2.33
CA GLU A 69 10.35 -7.16 2.40
C GLU A 69 10.30 -5.88 3.23
N ALA A 70 10.88 -5.89 4.43
CA ALA A 70 11.00 -4.72 5.29
C ALA A 70 11.69 -3.56 4.56
N ARG A 71 12.75 -3.83 3.80
CA ARG A 71 13.44 -2.83 2.97
C ARG A 71 12.63 -2.32 1.79
N PHE A 72 11.78 -3.16 1.21
CA PHE A 72 10.88 -2.72 0.13
C PHE A 72 9.91 -1.68 0.67
N HIS A 73 9.20 -2.00 1.74
CA HIS A 73 8.25 -1.08 2.37
C HIS A 73 8.95 0.15 2.96
N ALA A 74 10.10 0.00 3.61
CA ALA A 74 10.86 1.13 4.16
C ALA A 74 11.26 2.17 3.09
N ARG A 75 11.67 1.74 1.89
CA ARG A 75 11.99 2.68 0.80
C ARG A 75 10.76 3.41 0.29
N GLN A 76 9.62 2.73 0.17
CA GLN A 76 8.36 3.38 -0.22
C GLN A 76 7.90 4.36 0.86
N GLY A 77 8.00 3.96 2.12
CA GLY A 77 7.73 4.78 3.29
C GLY A 77 8.53 6.08 3.33
N VAL A 78 9.83 6.03 3.05
CA VAL A 78 10.67 7.23 2.96
C VAL A 78 10.21 8.14 1.82
N MET A 79 9.88 7.60 0.65
CA MET A 79 9.38 8.42 -0.47
C MET A 79 8.05 9.09 -0.11
N LEU A 80 7.14 8.37 0.56
CA LEU A 80 5.89 8.91 1.06
C LEU A 80 6.15 10.03 2.08
N PHE A 81 7.02 9.79 3.05
CA PHE A 81 7.43 10.79 4.04
C PHE A 81 8.02 12.04 3.40
N LEU A 82 8.83 11.91 2.34
CA LEU A 82 9.36 13.08 1.61
C LEU A 82 8.26 13.88 0.94
N VAL A 83 7.27 13.21 0.34
CA VAL A 83 6.11 13.88 -0.26
C VAL A 83 5.30 14.61 0.82
N GLU A 84 5.03 13.96 1.94
CA GLU A 84 4.32 14.55 3.08
C GLU A 84 5.09 15.73 3.68
N PHE A 85 6.42 15.60 3.80
CA PHE A 85 7.28 16.65 4.30
C PHE A 85 7.23 17.87 3.38
N VAL A 86 7.38 17.68 2.07
CA VAL A 86 7.27 18.77 1.09
C VAL A 86 5.88 19.40 1.13
N ALA A 87 4.81 18.60 1.19
CA ALA A 87 3.44 19.10 1.32
C ALA A 87 3.25 19.91 2.62
N ALA A 88 3.85 19.47 3.73
CA ALA A 88 3.81 20.18 4.99
C ALA A 88 4.56 21.53 4.94
N LEU A 89 5.63 21.66 4.15
CA LEU A 89 6.27 22.96 3.93
C LEU A 89 5.31 23.97 3.30
N PHE A 90 4.39 23.53 2.44
CA PHE A 90 3.34 24.40 1.87
C PHE A 90 2.22 24.74 2.86
N LEU A 91 2.11 24.08 4.01
CA LEU A 91 1.20 24.50 5.08
C LEU A 91 1.77 25.66 5.90
N ILE A 92 3.06 25.98 5.74
CA ILE A 92 3.69 27.11 6.42
C ILE A 92 3.31 28.39 5.67
N ASP A 93 2.55 29.26 6.34
CA ASP A 93 2.01 30.51 5.76
C ASP A 93 3.06 31.34 5.00
N GLY A 94 4.31 31.38 5.47
CA GLY A 94 5.39 32.11 4.79
C GLY A 94 5.81 31.49 3.45
N ILE A 95 5.92 30.17 3.39
CA ILE A 95 6.45 29.45 2.22
C ILE A 95 5.41 29.43 1.09
N ALA A 96 4.16 29.07 1.40
CA ALA A 96 3.10 29.07 0.39
C ALA A 96 2.88 30.45 -0.20
N ASN A 97 2.80 31.48 0.65
CA ASN A 97 2.65 32.86 0.18
C ASN A 97 3.83 33.32 -0.69
N PHE A 98 5.06 32.93 -0.33
CA PHE A 98 6.24 33.24 -1.13
C PHE A 98 6.17 32.59 -2.52
N VAL A 99 5.90 31.28 -2.57
CA VAL A 99 5.79 30.54 -3.84
C VAL A 99 4.69 31.13 -4.72
N PHE A 100 3.53 31.41 -4.15
CA PHE A 100 2.41 32.00 -4.89
C PHE A 100 2.75 33.39 -5.45
N LYS A 101 3.41 34.25 -4.67
CA LYS A 101 3.87 35.57 -5.15
C LYS A 101 4.83 35.45 -6.32
N VAL A 102 5.81 34.56 -6.24
CA VAL A 102 6.77 34.33 -7.33
C VAL A 102 6.05 33.86 -8.59
N LEU A 103 5.12 32.91 -8.47
CA LEU A 103 4.32 32.42 -9.60
C LEU A 103 3.51 33.53 -10.27
N ILE A 104 2.84 34.38 -9.48
CA ILE A 104 2.06 35.51 -10.01
C ILE A 104 2.96 36.52 -10.72
N VAL A 105 4.13 36.85 -10.17
CA VAL A 105 5.08 37.78 -10.81
C VAL A 105 5.59 37.22 -12.14
N LEU A 106 5.95 35.93 -12.18
CA LEU A 106 6.39 35.27 -13.42
C LEU A 106 5.27 35.24 -14.48
N ALA A 107 4.05 34.88 -14.07
CA ALA A 107 2.89 34.87 -14.96
C ALA A 107 2.58 36.28 -15.50
N ALA A 108 2.65 37.31 -14.65
CA ALA A 108 2.48 38.70 -15.05
C ALA A 108 3.57 39.14 -16.04
N ALA A 109 4.83 38.76 -15.81
CA ALA A 109 5.93 39.06 -16.72
C ALA A 109 5.74 38.40 -18.10
N LEU A 110 5.34 37.12 -18.13
CA LEU A 110 5.01 36.42 -19.38
C LEU A 110 3.81 37.06 -20.10
N SER A 111 2.79 37.50 -19.35
CA SER A 111 1.63 38.21 -19.90
C SER A 111 2.04 39.53 -20.56
N VAL A 112 2.85 40.36 -19.88
CA VAL A 112 3.38 41.60 -20.44
C VAL A 112 4.21 41.34 -21.69
N ALA A 113 5.09 40.33 -21.67
CA ALA A 113 5.85 39.94 -22.85
C ALA A 113 4.93 39.55 -24.02
N GLY A 114 3.90 38.74 -23.75
CA GLY A 114 2.88 38.38 -24.73
C GLY A 114 2.18 39.60 -25.34
N ILE A 115 1.78 40.56 -24.51
CA ILE A 115 1.16 41.83 -24.97
C ILE A 115 2.13 42.62 -25.86
N ILE A 116 3.40 42.74 -25.48
CA ILE A 116 4.41 43.46 -26.27
C ILE A 116 4.53 42.82 -27.66
N PHE A 117 4.61 41.49 -27.74
CA PHE A 117 4.70 40.78 -29.04
C PHE A 117 3.41 40.89 -29.86
N ALA A 118 2.25 40.83 -29.21
CA ALA A 118 0.95 41.01 -29.87
C ALA A 118 0.81 42.40 -30.49
N VAL A 119 1.20 43.45 -29.75
CA VAL A 119 1.22 44.84 -30.26
C VAL A 119 2.21 44.99 -31.43
N GLN A 120 3.31 44.23 -31.44
CA GLN A 120 4.26 44.18 -32.57
C GLN A 120 3.76 43.34 -33.76
N GLY A 121 2.56 42.73 -33.69
CA GLY A 121 2.03 41.86 -34.74
C GLY A 121 2.80 40.53 -34.88
N LYS A 122 3.56 40.12 -33.86
CA LYS A 122 4.34 38.88 -33.87
C LYS A 122 3.61 37.80 -33.10
N ASN A 123 3.44 36.64 -33.73
CA ASN A 123 2.97 35.42 -33.07
C ASN A 123 4.10 34.79 -32.25
N TYR A 124 4.45 35.44 -31.14
CA TYR A 124 5.49 34.93 -30.26
C TYR A 124 4.94 33.84 -29.35
N ARG A 125 5.60 32.69 -29.36
CA ARG A 125 5.26 31.54 -28.53
C ARG A 125 5.89 31.70 -27.15
N LEU A 126 5.07 31.86 -26.11
CA LEU A 126 5.58 31.95 -24.75
C LEU A 126 6.21 30.61 -24.31
N PRO A 127 7.36 30.65 -23.61
CA PRO A 127 8.01 29.43 -23.14
C PRO A 127 7.09 28.68 -22.17
N ILE A 128 7.14 27.35 -22.22
CA ILE A 128 6.34 26.42 -21.41
C ILE A 128 4.84 26.45 -21.78
N ILE A 129 4.20 27.61 -21.73
CA ILE A 129 2.75 27.76 -21.96
C ILE A 129 2.39 27.51 -23.42
N GLY A 130 3.21 27.96 -24.38
CA GLY A 130 2.96 27.72 -25.80
C GLY A 130 3.00 26.24 -26.17
N ASP A 131 3.93 25.47 -25.59
CA ASP A 131 4.01 24.01 -25.79
C ASP A 131 2.80 23.27 -25.22
N ILE A 132 2.29 23.71 -24.08
CA ILE A 132 1.11 23.13 -23.45
C ILE A 132 -0.15 23.48 -24.23
N ALA A 133 -0.32 24.75 -24.63
CA ALA A 133 -1.48 25.21 -25.40
C ALA A 133 -1.62 24.45 -26.72
N ASP A 134 -0.52 24.32 -27.47
CA ASP A 134 -0.53 23.62 -28.77
C ASP A 134 -0.84 22.13 -28.63
N LYS A 135 -0.35 21.47 -27.55
CA LYS A 135 -0.67 20.06 -27.26
C LYS A 135 -2.14 19.86 -26.93
N GLN A 136 -2.78 20.84 -26.29
CA GLN A 136 -4.20 20.77 -25.90
C GLN A 136 -5.15 21.16 -27.03
N LYS A 137 -4.64 21.57 -28.21
CA LYS A 137 -5.44 22.10 -29.35
C LYS A 137 -6.45 23.17 -28.91
N LEU A 138 -6.04 24.03 -27.97
CA LEU A 138 -6.81 25.19 -27.53
C LEU A 138 -6.69 26.36 -28.51
#